data_AF-A0A7C1KI25-F1
#
_entry.id   AF-A0A7C1KI25-F1
#
_cell.length_a   1.000
_cell.length_b   1.000
_cell.length_c   1.000
_cell.angle_alpha   90.00
_cell.angle_beta   90.00
_cell.angle_gamma   90.00
#
_symmetry.space_group_name_H-M   'P 1'
#
loop_
_entity.id
_entity.type
_entity.pdbx_description
1 polymer ?
#
loop_
_entity_poly.entity_id
_entity_poly.type
_entity_poly.pdbx_seq_one_letter_code
_entity_poly.pdbx_strand_id
1 'polypeptide(L)' 'MQQISQIPFLDAESKGEGIVIITARKGCVGICISSRENGDLEVFLPPEKGEQLIAAITEALMVAKTIDDVE' A
#
# COMPACT_ATOMS: atom_id res chain seq x y z
N MET A 1 9.37 -10.96 12.85
CA MET A 1 8.68 -10.04 11.94
C MET A 1 8.40 -8.79 12.75
N GLN A 2 8.83 -7.62 12.26
CA GLN A 2 8.65 -6.35 12.94
C GLN A 2 7.64 -5.52 12.14
N GLN A 3 6.61 -5.01 12.82
CA GLN A 3 5.72 -4.05 12.20
C GLN A 3 6.41 -2.68 12.11
N ILE A 4 6.36 -2.08 10.94
CA ILE A 4 6.99 -0.79 10.63
C ILE A 4 5.93 0.32 10.62
N SER A 5 4.78 0.08 10.01
CA SER A 5 3.71 1.08 9.90
C SER A 5 2.33 0.44 9.79
N GLN A 6 1.32 1.23 10.13
CA GLN A 6 -0.09 0.95 9.92
C GLN A 6 -0.76 2.22 9.40
N ILE A 7 -1.51 2.09 8.30
CA ILE A 7 -2.13 3.21 7.59
C ILE A 7 -3.61 2.87 7.39
N PRO A 8 -4.50 3.38 8.26
CA PRO A 8 -5.93 3.32 8.02
C PRO A 8 -6.29 4.10 6.74
N PHE A 9 -7.23 3.59 5.97
CA PHE A 9 -7.75 4.27 4.78
C PHE A 9 -9.25 4.04 4.60
N LEU A 10 -9.85 4.94 3.82
CA LEU A 10 -11.20 4.79 3.27
C LEU A 10 -11.04 4.56 1.78
N ASP A 11 -11.51 3.41 1.28
CA ASP A 11 -11.41 3.07 -0.14
C ASP A 11 -12.17 4.10 -0.98
N ALA A 12 -11.51 4.61 -2.03
CA ALA A 12 -12.05 5.72 -2.80
C ALA A 12 -13.30 5.34 -3.60
N GLU A 13 -13.42 4.07 -4.01
CA GLU A 13 -14.52 3.58 -4.84
C GLU A 13 -15.68 3.04 -3.98
N SER A 14 -15.40 2.04 -3.15
CA SER A 14 -16.40 1.34 -2.32
C SER A 14 -16.80 2.13 -1.07
N LYS A 15 -15.99 3.10 -0.64
CA LYS A 15 -16.12 3.79 0.66
C LYS A 15 -16.01 2.83 1.86
N GLY A 16 -15.46 1.63 1.66
CA GLY A 16 -15.16 0.70 2.72
C GLY A 16 -13.93 1.11 3.53
N GLU A 17 -13.95 0.86 4.83
CA GLU A 17 -12.79 1.08 5.70
C GLU A 17 -11.78 -0.07 5.56
N GLY A 18 -10.50 0.28 5.55
CA GLY A 18 -9.40 -0.67 5.51
C GLY A 18 -8.15 -0.17 6.22
N ILE A 19 -7.15 -1.06 6.31
CA ILE A 19 -5.85 -0.77 6.88
C ILE A 19 -4.75 -1.43 6.05
N VAL A 20 -3.70 -0.67 5.77
CA VAL A 20 -2.44 -1.19 5.23
C VAL A 20 -1.46 -1.38 6.36
N ILE A 21 -0.88 -2.57 6.49
CA ILE A 21 0.14 -2.88 7.48
C ILE A 21 1.45 -3.19 6.76
N ILE A 22 2.51 -2.46 7.11
CA ILE A 22 3.85 -2.68 6.57
C ILE A 22 4.69 -3.37 7.64
N THR A 23 5.29 -4.51 7.28
CA THR A 23 6.19 -5.27 8.15
C THR A 23 7.54 -5.50 7.47
N ALA A 24 8.55 -5.83 8.26
CA ALA A 24 9.85 -6.24 7.77
C ALA A 24 10.33 -7.50 8.51
N ARG A 25 11.06 -8.36 7.78
CA ARG A 25 11.90 -9.42 8.35
C ARG A 25 13.15 -9.58 7.49
N LYS A 26 14.10 -10.40 7.95
CA LYS A 26 15.36 -10.61 7.23
C LYS A 26 15.10 -10.99 5.76
N GLY A 27 15.51 -10.11 4.84
CA GLY A 27 15.43 -10.34 3.41
C GLY A 27 14.07 -10.13 2.75
N CYS A 28 13.07 -9.52 3.42
CA CYS A 28 11.83 -9.12 2.75
C CYS A 28 11.03 -8.04 3.52
N VAL A 29 10.19 -7.33 2.76
CA VAL A 29 9.17 -6.40 3.25
C VAL A 29 7.81 -7.06 3.07
N GLY A 30 6.99 -7.08 4.12
CA GLY A 30 5.61 -7.54 4.08
C GLY A 30 4.63 -6.39 3.93
N ILE A 31 3.62 -6.56 3.10
CA ILE A 31 2.51 -5.62 2.91
C ILE A 31 1.22 -6.42 3.07
N CYS A 32 0.41 -6.02 4.05
CA CYS A 32 -0.94 -6.55 4.22
C CYS A 32 -1.94 -5.42 3.95
N ILE A 33 -2.91 -5.67 3.09
CA ILE A 33 -4.06 -4.80 2.85
C ILE A 33 -5.26 -5.56 3.40
N SER A 34 -5.80 -5.08 4.50
CA SER A 34 -7.01 -5.63 5.12
C SER A 34 -8.15 -4.67 4.87
N SER A 35 -9.24 -5.18 4.29
CA SER A 35 -10.49 -4.45 4.16
C SER A 35 -11.60 -5.22 4.85
N ARG A 36 -12.53 -4.50 5.49
CA ARG A 36 -13.65 -5.15 6.19
C ARG A 36 -14.51 -6.01 5.26
N GLU A 37 -14.61 -5.62 4.00
CA GLU A 37 -15.54 -6.18 3.03
C GLU A 37 -14.91 -7.25 2.13
N ASN A 38 -13.61 -7.14 1.81
CA ASN A 38 -12.94 -8.04 0.85
C ASN A 38 -11.89 -8.96 1.49
N GLY A 39 -11.74 -8.92 2.82
CA GLY A 39 -10.75 -9.71 3.55
C GLY A 39 -9.33 -9.16 3.43
N ASP A 40 -8.35 -10.03 3.71
CA ASP A 40 -6.95 -9.66 3.84
C ASP A 40 -6.12 -10.19 2.67
N LEU A 41 -5.33 -9.30 2.05
CA LEU A 41 -4.30 -9.67 1.08
C LEU A 41 -2.94 -9.40 1.70
N GLU A 42 -2.12 -10.44 1.84
CA GLU A 42 -0.75 -10.32 2.35
C GLU A 42 0.27 -10.79 1.32
N VAL A 43 1.30 -9.98 1.10
CA VAL A 43 2.43 -10.29 0.21
C VAL A 43 3.76 -9.99 0.88
N PHE A 44 4.78 -10.77 0.55
CA PHE A 44 6.16 -10.55 0.98
C PHE A 44 7.05 -10.34 -0.24
N LEU A 45 7.69 -9.18 -0.31
CA LEU A 45 8.54 -8.79 -1.42
C LEU A 45 10.01 -8.84 -0.99
N PRO A 46 10.92 -9.37 -1.82
CA PRO A 46 12.34 -9.16 -1.60
C PRO A 46 12.67 -7.66 -1.74
N PRO A 47 13.76 -7.16 -1.12
CA PRO A 47 14.04 -5.73 -1.01
C PRO A 47 14.02 -5.00 -2.36
N GLU A 48 14.58 -5.60 -3.41
CA GLU A 48 14.63 -5.03 -4.76
C GLU A 48 13.24 -4.84 -5.39
N LYS A 49 12.26 -5.66 -5.01
CA LYS A 49 10.86 -5.49 -5.45
C LYS A 49 10.12 -4.47 -4.60
N GLY A 50 10.51 -4.33 -3.33
CA GLY A 50 10.02 -3.23 -2.48
C GLY A 50 10.42 -1.86 -3.04
N GLU A 51 11.65 -1.70 -3.49
CA GLU A 51 12.13 -0.47 -4.14
C GLU A 51 11.36 -0.15 -5.43
N GLN A 52 11.13 -1.17 -6.27
CA GLN A 52 10.33 -1.02 -7.50
C GLN A 52 8.89 -0.60 -7.19
N LEU A 53 8.29 -1.18 -6.14
CA LEU A 53 6.94 -0.82 -5.71
C LEU A 53 6.85 0.65 -5.23
N ILE A 54 7.83 1.11 -4.45
CA ILE A 54 7.88 2.50 -3.99
C ILE A 54 7.95 3.46 -5.18
N ALA A 55 8.79 3.15 -6.17
CA ALA A 55 8.91 3.97 -7.38
C ALA A 55 7.58 4.02 -8.14
N ALA A 56 6.93 2.87 -8.37
CA ALA A 56 5.65 2.80 -9.06
C ALA A 56 4.52 3.56 -8.34
N ILE A 57 4.42 3.43 -7.00
CA ILE A 57 3.44 4.18 -6.20
C ILE A 57 3.72 5.69 -6.29
N THR A 58 4.99 6.09 -6.21
CA THR A 58 5.37 7.50 -6.28
C THR A 58 5.00 8.12 -7.62
N GLU A 59 5.25 7.41 -8.72
CA GLU A 59 4.84 7.82 -10.07
C GLU A 59 3.32 7.91 -10.19
N ALA A 60 2.58 6.90 -9.72
CA ALA A 60 1.12 6.91 -9.73
C ALA A 60 0.54 8.10 -8.95
N LEU A 61 1.15 8.48 -7.81
CA LEU A 61 0.73 9.66 -7.05
C LEU A 61 0.97 10.97 -7.79
N MET A 62 2.05 11.09 -8.57
CA MET A 62 2.28 12.29 -9.41
C MET A 62 1.19 12.43 -10.47
N VAL A 63 0.83 11.32 -11.13
CA VAL A 63 -0.24 11.29 -12.13
C VAL A 63 -1.59 11.61 -11.49
N ALA A 64 -1.95 10.98 -10.38
CA ALA A 64 -3.22 11.22 -9.70
C ALA A 64 -3.40 12.70 -9.31
N LYS A 65 -2.34 13.33 -8.78
CA LYS A 65 -2.38 14.76 -8.38
C LYS A 65 -2.45 15.72 -9.55
N THR A 66 -1.88 15.38 -10.70
CA THR A 66 -1.93 16.24 -11.89
C THR A 66 -3.26 16.18 -12.62
N ILE A 67 -4.05 15.12 -12.42
CA ILE A 67 -5.40 15.02 -12.99
C ILE A 67 -6.36 15.98 -12.27
N ASP A 68 -6.22 16.14 -10.95
CA ASP A 68 -7.06 17.04 -10.15
C ASP A 68 -6.80 18.54 -10.44
N ASP A 69 -5.66 18.91 -11.03
CA ASP A 69 -5.31 20.30 -11.36
C ASP A 69 -5.92 20.80 -12.70
N VAL A 70 -6.66 19.95 -13.42
CA VAL A 70 -7.19 20.23 -14.78
C VAL A 70 -8.73 20.22 -14.85
N GLU A 71 -9.43 19.92 -13.74
CA GLU A 71 -10.89 20.09 -13.60
C GLU A 71 -11.26 21.41 -12.90
#